data_AF-A0AAD8JZC4-F1
#
_entry.id   AF-A0AAD8JZC4-F1
#
_cell.length_a   1.000
_cell.length_b   1.000
_cell.length_c   1.000
_cell.angle_alpha   90.00
_cell.angle_beta   90.00
_cell.angle_gamma   90.00
#
_symmetry.space_group_name_H-M   'P 1'
#
loop_
_entity.id
_entity.type
_entity.pdbx_description
1 polymer ?
#
loop_
_entity_poly.entity_id
_entity_poly.type
_entity_poly.pdbx_seq_one_letter_code
_entity_poly.pdbx_strand_id
1 'polypeptide(L)'
;MLPEAQDQLLLRYEYQNDQSLIGEYQYLHDSDWVSNQIQSSLEFWKGEREAKYVLENERWKCKHCKYASRCPVNTTCDPTILT
;
A
#
# COMPACT_ATOMS: atom_id res chain seq x y z
N MET A 1 -9.13 -36.58 2.95
CA MET A 1 -9.34 -35.49 3.92
C MET A 1 -8.39 -34.37 3.55
N LEU A 2 -8.89 -33.16 3.28
CA LEU A 2 -8.02 -32.00 3.08
C LEU A 2 -7.50 -31.52 4.45
N PRO A 3 -6.28 -30.97 4.53
CA PRO A 3 -5.78 -30.38 5.77
C PRO A 3 -6.66 -29.20 6.18
N GLU A 4 -6.77 -28.96 7.49
CA GLU A 4 -7.44 -27.78 8.02
C GLU A 4 -6.76 -26.51 7.50
N ALA A 5 -7.58 -25.56 7.05
CA ALA A 5 -7.08 -24.26 6.66
C ALA A 5 -6.54 -23.54 7.91
N GLN A 6 -5.38 -22.90 7.77
CA GLN A 6 -4.84 -22.07 8.83
C GLN A 6 -5.59 -20.74 8.84
N ASP A 7 -6.07 -20.29 10.00
CA ASP A 7 -6.69 -18.97 10.18
C ASP A 7 -5.63 -17.85 10.20
N GLN A 8 -4.73 -17.88 9.23
CA GLN A 8 -3.60 -16.96 9.11
C GLN A 8 -3.62 -16.28 7.75
N LEU A 9 -3.31 -14.99 7.75
CA LEU A 9 -3.11 -14.18 6.56
C LEU A 9 -1.64 -13.80 6.44
N LEU A 10 -1.03 -14.16 5.32
CA LEU A 10 0.31 -13.69 4.95
C LEU A 10 0.18 -12.44 4.07
N LEU A 11 0.68 -11.31 4.57
CA LEU A 11 0.78 -10.07 3.82
C LEU A 11 2.21 -9.87 3.34
N ARG A 12 2.38 -9.86 2.01
CA ARG A 12 3.68 -9.73 1.36
C ARG A 12 3.71 -8.48 0.50
N TYR A 13 4.69 -7.61 0.78
CA TYR A 13 4.95 -6.42 -0.01
C TYR A 13 6.11 -6.67 -0.95
N GLU A 14 5.84 -6.58 -2.24
CA GLU A 14 6.85 -6.73 -3.29
C GLU A 14 7.00 -5.43 -4.07
N TYR A 15 8.23 -5.13 -4.46
CA TYR A 15 8.50 -3.96 -5.25
C TYR A 15 8.03 -4.19 -6.70
N GLN A 16 7.13 -3.32 -7.18
CA GLN A 16 6.49 -3.49 -8.49
C GLN A 16 7.48 -3.59 -9.67
N ASN A 17 8.67 -2.99 -9.56
CA ASN A 17 9.64 -2.95 -10.66
C ASN A 17 10.32 -4.31 -10.92
N ASP A 18 10.76 -4.97 -9.86
CA ASP A 18 11.63 -6.16 -9.95
C ASP A 18 11.16 -7.33 -9.07
N GLN A 19 10.00 -7.21 -8.42
CA GLN A 19 9.42 -8.19 -7.50
C GLN A 19 10.29 -8.48 -6.28
N SER A 20 11.27 -7.63 -5.97
CA SER A 20 12.06 -7.78 -4.75
C SER A 20 11.16 -7.67 -3.52
N LEU A 21 11.41 -8.53 -2.54
CA LEU A 21 10.66 -8.54 -1.29
C LEU A 21 11.00 -7.28 -0.48
N ILE A 22 9.99 -6.49 -0.17
CA ILE A 22 10.12 -5.33 0.73
C ILE A 22 9.87 -5.74 2.18
N GLY A 23 8.88 -6.61 2.41
CA GLY A 23 8.55 -7.08 3.74
C GLY A 23 7.43 -8.11 3.74
N GLU A 24 7.38 -8.90 4.81
CA GLU A 24 6.41 -9.95 5.01
C GLU A 24 5.89 -9.89 6.45
N TYR A 25 4.58 -10.06 6.61
CA TYR A 25 3.90 -10.01 7.90
C TYR A 25 2.85 -11.11 7.95
N GLN A 26 2.74 -11.76 9.11
CA GLN A 26 1.75 -12.79 9.35
C GLN A 26 0.76 -12.29 10.41
N TYR A 27 -0.53 -12.40 10.10
CA TYR A 27 -1.63 -12.00 10.96
C TYR A 27 -2.62 -13.14 11.13
N LEU A 28 -3.47 -13.04 12.14
CA LEU A 28 -4.71 -13.81 12.16
C LEU A 28 -5.60 -13.34 11.01
N HIS A 29 -6.25 -14.28 10.34
CA HIS A 29 -7.14 -13.96 9.24
C HIS A 29 -8.40 -13.24 9.77
N ASP A 30 -8.70 -12.08 9.18
CA ASP A 30 -9.90 -11.30 9.43
C ASP A 30 -10.60 -11.06 8.08
N SER A 31 -11.73 -11.72 7.87
CA SER A 31 -12.46 -11.69 6.59
C SER A 31 -12.98 -10.31 6.25
N ASP A 32 -13.41 -9.54 7.25
CA ASP A 32 -13.99 -8.22 7.06
C ASP A 32 -12.88 -7.23 6.70
N TRP A 33 -11.75 -7.32 7.40
CA TRP A 33 -10.57 -6.52 7.07
C TRP A 33 -10.10 -6.77 5.63
N VAL A 34 -9.92 -8.04 5.23
CA VAL A 34 -9.48 -8.39 3.87
C VAL A 34 -10.48 -7.91 2.82
N SER A 35 -11.78 -8.14 3.04
CA SER A 35 -12.83 -7.70 2.12
C SER A 35 -12.84 -6.18 1.95
N ASN A 36 -12.65 -5.43 3.03
CA ASN A 36 -12.54 -3.98 2.99
C ASN A 36 -11.29 -3.50 2.24
N GLN A 37 -10.14 -4.16 2.38
CA GLN A 37 -8.94 -3.83 1.60
C GLN A 37 -9.14 -4.04 0.10
N ILE A 38 -9.75 -5.16 -0.28
CA ILE A 38 -10.07 -5.49 -1.68
C ILE A 38 -11.06 -4.46 -2.24
N GLN A 39 -12.15 -4.18 -1.52
CA GLN A 39 -13.16 -3.23 -1.93
C GLN A 39 -12.57 -1.83 -2.16
N SER A 40 -11.75 -1.32 -1.23
CA SER A 40 -11.11 -0.01 -1.37
C SER A 40 -10.17 0.10 -2.59
N SER A 41 -9.56 -1.02 -2.97
CA SER A 41 -8.72 -1.12 -4.17
C SER A 41 -9.58 -1.14 -5.45
N LEU A 42 -10.68 -1.89 -5.44
CA LEU A 42 -11.62 -1.98 -6.56
C LEU A 42 -12.30 -0.64 -6.85
N GLU A 43 -12.73 0.09 -5.82
CA GLU A 43 -13.33 1.42 -5.97
C GLU A 43 -12.41 2.38 -6.73
N PHE A 44 -11.11 2.34 -6.44
CA PHE A 44 -10.13 3.13 -7.17
C PHE A 44 -9.98 2.66 -8.62
N TRP A 45 -9.84 1.35 -8.85
CA TRP A 45 -9.64 0.81 -10.20
C TRP A 45 -10.85 0.97 -11.11
N LYS A 46 -12.06 1.00 -10.55
CA LYS A 46 -13.32 1.25 -11.29
C LYS A 46 -13.60 2.73 -11.51
N GLY A 47 -12.82 3.63 -10.90
CA GLY A 47 -13.09 5.07 -10.95
C GLY A 47 -14.24 5.53 -10.05
N GLU A 48 -14.66 4.69 -9.10
CA GLU A 48 -15.68 5.02 -8.10
C GLU A 48 -15.09 5.92 -6.98
N ARG A 49 -13.75 5.98 -6.88
CA ARG A 49 -13.02 6.81 -5.92
C ARG A 49 -11.74 7.39 -6.53
N GLU A 50 -11.47 8.66 -6.21
CA GLU A 50 -10.21 9.34 -6.56
C GLU A 50 -8.97 8.72 -5.89
N ALA A 51 -7.81 8.89 -6.54
CA ALA A 51 -6.52 8.56 -5.94
C ALA A 51 -6.30 9.37 -4.65
N LYS A 52 -5.72 8.71 -3.63
CA LYS A 52 -5.37 9.36 -2.36
C LYS A 52 -3.90 9.14 -2.07
N TYR A 53 -3.30 10.08 -1.35
CA TYR A 53 -1.97 9.91 -0.80
C TYR A 53 -1.96 8.81 0.27
N VAL A 54 -0.79 8.20 0.47
CA VAL A 54 -0.59 7.24 1.56
C VAL A 54 -0.76 7.93 2.91
N LEU A 55 -1.30 7.18 3.88
CA LEU A 55 -1.37 7.62 5.27
C LEU A 55 0.03 7.83 5.84
N GLU A 56 0.13 8.60 6.93
CA GLU A 56 1.41 8.95 7.54
C GLU A 56 2.22 7.71 7.97
N ASN A 57 1.55 6.73 8.59
CA ASN A 57 2.14 5.44 8.96
C ASN A 57 2.53 4.55 7.76
N GLU A 58 2.03 4.87 6.57
CA GLU A 58 2.29 4.14 5.32
C GLU A 58 3.29 4.87 4.39
N ARG A 59 3.89 5.97 4.86
CA ARG A 59 4.88 6.77 4.10
C ARG A 59 6.14 6.00 3.72
N TRP A 60 6.42 4.85 4.34
CA TRP A 60 7.52 3.98 3.94
C TRP A 60 7.43 3.55 2.46
N LYS A 61 6.22 3.49 1.90
CA LYS A 61 5.97 3.20 0.47
C LYS A 61 6.57 4.27 -0.46
N CYS A 62 6.72 5.51 0.01
CA CYS A 62 7.33 6.59 -0.77
C CYS A 62 8.80 6.32 -1.10
N LYS A 63 9.51 5.53 -0.29
CA LYS A 63 10.90 5.12 -0.57
C LYS A 63 11.03 4.26 -1.82
N HIS A 64 9.92 3.64 -2.25
CA HIS A 64 9.86 2.76 -3.41
C HIS A 64 9.01 3.36 -4.55
N CYS A 65 8.49 4.59 -4.40
CA CYS A 65 7.63 5.21 -5.41
C CYS A 65 8.45 5.97 -6.46
N LYS A 66 8.31 5.61 -7.74
CA LYS A 66 9.00 6.30 -8.86
C LYS A 66 8.62 7.79 -9.02
N TYR A 67 7.51 8.21 -8.40
CA TYR A 67 7.03 9.59 -8.44
C TYR A 67 7.35 10.39 -7.17
N ALA A 68 8.06 9.80 -6.20
CA ALA A 68 8.29 10.41 -4.89
C ALA A 68 8.94 11.81 -4.95
N SER A 69 9.80 12.07 -5.94
CA SER A 69 10.47 13.37 -6.10
C SER A 69 9.55 14.51 -6.54
N ARG A 70 8.41 14.20 -7.16
CA ARG A 70 7.42 15.18 -7.62
C ARG A 70 6.09 15.10 -6.87
N CYS A 71 6.02 14.25 -5.85
CA CYS A 71 4.82 14.03 -5.06
C CYS A 71 4.67 15.16 -4.02
N PRO A 72 3.58 15.93 -4.02
CA PRO A 72 3.40 17.05 -3.08
C PRO A 72 3.60 16.66 -1.62
N VAL A 73 3.19 15.45 -1.24
CA VAL A 73 3.33 14.90 0.13
C VAL A 73 4.78 14.68 0.57
N ASN A 74 5.71 14.60 -0.37
CA ASN A 74 7.15 14.47 -0.12
C ASN A 74 7.90 15.77 -0.43
N THR A 75 7.37 16.63 -1.30
CA THR A 75 7.95 17.92 -1.70
C THR A 75 7.60 19.07 -0.74
N THR A 76 6.69 18.87 0.23
CA THR A 76 6.30 19.89 1.23
C THR A 76 7.41 20.30 2.22
N CYS A 77 8.67 19.94 1.97
CA CYS A 77 9.84 20.41 2.70
C CYS A 77 10.92 21.01 1.77
N ASP A 78 10.55 21.74 0.71
CA ASP A 78 11.50 22.60 -0.02
C ASP A 78 11.09 24.08 0.09
N PRO A 79 11.75 24.89 0.95
CA PRO A 79 11.52 26.33 1.03
C PRO A 79 11.96 27.08 -0.24
N THR A 80 12.59 26.40 -1.20
CA THR A 80 13.36 27.03 -2.28
C THR A 80 12.55 27.33 -3.55
N ILE A 81 11.24 27.04 -3.59
CA ILE A 81 10.39 27.27 -4.79
C ILE A 81 9.68 28.65 -4.77
N LEU A 82 9.93 29.51 -3.77
CA LEU A 82 9.36 30.86 -3.70
C LEU A 82 10.34 32.01 -4.01
N THR A 83 11.40 31.77 -4.80
CA THR A 83 12.27 32.85 -5.32
C THR A 83 12.46 32.78 -6.82
#